data_AF-A0A7W1MTA5-F1
#
_entry.id   AF-A0A7W1MTA5-F1
#
_cell.length_a   1.000
_cell.length_b   1.000
_cell.length_c   1.000
_cell.angle_alpha   90.00
_cell.angle_beta   90.00
_cell.angle_gamma   90.00
#
_symmetry.space_group_name_H-M   'P 1'
#
loop_
_entity.id
_entity.type
_entity.pdbx_description
1 polymer ?
#
loop_
_entity_poly.entity_id
_entity_poly.type
_entity_poly.pdbx_seq_one_letter_code
_entity_poly.pdbx_strand_id
1 'polypeptide(L)'
;MPLSAVPERVTFPFDIWRLVDVRWQELGYPSFSAYVTGLIRYDLLVSGPHSSTTADPRSKLQRKLTRKTLAAHRRGGRRKILLDHLIEEAEGHPVPAEELQRVKARIAKALRDMSFTR
;
A
#
# COMPACT_ATOMS: atom_id res chain seq x y z
N MET A 1 13.46 -19.93 12.63
CA MET A 1 12.23 -20.74 12.83
C MET A 1 12.06 -21.67 11.64
N PRO A 2 11.62 -22.92 11.82
CA PRO A 2 11.32 -23.81 10.70
C PRO A 2 10.13 -23.26 9.91
N LEU A 3 10.18 -23.39 8.58
CA LEU A 3 9.07 -23.00 7.70
C LEU A 3 7.93 -24.00 7.90
N SER A 4 6.74 -23.51 8.26
CA SER A 4 5.53 -24.34 8.30
C SER A 4 5.12 -24.70 6.88
N ALA A 5 5.01 -25.99 6.58
CA ALA A 5 4.47 -26.50 5.31
C ALA A 5 2.93 -26.47 5.28
N VAL A 6 2.28 -26.14 6.40
CA VAL A 6 0.81 -26.10 6.53
C VAL A 6 0.33 -24.67 6.29
N PRO A 7 -0.60 -24.44 5.33
CA PRO A 7 -1.20 -23.13 5.12
C PRO A 7 -1.95 -22.66 6.37
N GLU A 8 -1.61 -21.46 6.84
CA GLU A 8 -2.33 -20.83 7.94
C GLU A 8 -3.62 -20.19 7.43
N ARG A 9 -4.71 -20.30 8.22
CA ARG A 9 -5.95 -19.60 7.91
C ARG A 9 -5.82 -18.12 8.27
N VAL A 10 -5.88 -17.25 7.26
CA VAL A 10 -5.91 -15.80 7.45
C VAL A 10 -7.36 -15.32 7.65
N THR A 11 -7.58 -14.47 8.64
CA THR A 11 -8.89 -13.86 8.93
C THR A 11 -8.80 -12.34 8.91
N PHE A 12 -9.81 -11.69 8.35
CA PHE A 12 -9.89 -10.23 8.25
C PHE A 12 -11.07 -9.69 9.05
N PRO A 13 -10.97 -8.47 9.61
CA PRO A 13 -12.15 -7.76 10.11
C PRO A 13 -13.21 -7.64 9.01
N PHE A 14 -14.49 -7.76 9.37
CA PHE A 14 -15.62 -7.79 8.43
C PHE A 14 -15.62 -6.60 7.45
N ASP A 15 -15.37 -5.39 7.96
CA ASP A 15 -15.35 -4.18 7.12
C ASP A 15 -14.22 -4.18 6.08
N ILE A 16 -13.11 -4.86 6.35
CA ILE A 16 -12.00 -5.04 5.42
C ILE A 16 -12.32 -6.17 4.45
N TRP A 17 -12.90 -7.27 4.92
CA TRP A 17 -13.22 -8.44 4.10
C TRP A 17 -14.08 -8.07 2.89
N ARG A 18 -15.10 -7.21 3.09
CA ARG A 18 -15.96 -6.72 2.00
C ARG A 18 -15.19 -5.95 0.92
N LEU A 19 -14.11 -5.27 1.28
CA LEU A 19 -13.28 -4.52 0.34
C LEU A 19 -12.25 -5.43 -0.33
N VAL A 20 -11.71 -6.39 0.41
CA VAL A 20 -10.77 -7.38 -0.10
C VAL A 20 -11.37 -8.12 -1.28
N ASP A 21 -12.60 -8.61 -1.14
CA ASP A 21 -13.25 -9.44 -2.16
C ASP A 21 -13.43 -8.71 -3.50
N VAL A 22 -13.78 -7.42 -3.44
CA VAL A 22 -13.88 -6.56 -4.62
C VAL A 22 -12.49 -6.26 -5.20
N ARG A 23 -11.49 -6.06 -4.34
CA ARG A 23 -10.22 -5.47 -4.76
C ARG A 23 -9.35 -6.39 -5.60
N TRP A 24 -9.28 -7.68 -5.28
CA TRP A 24 -8.46 -8.61 -6.06
C TRP A 24 -9.05 -8.80 -7.48
N GLN A 25 -10.37 -8.76 -7.59
CA GLN A 25 -11.10 -8.82 -8.87
C GLN A 25 -10.86 -7.56 -9.70
N GLU A 26 -10.95 -6.36 -9.10
CA GLU A 26 -10.64 -5.08 -9.78
C GLU A 26 -9.23 -5.05 -10.38
N LEU A 27 -8.29 -5.77 -9.75
CA LEU A 27 -6.89 -5.86 -10.18
C LEU A 27 -6.64 -7.01 -11.17
N GLY A 28 -7.66 -7.76 -11.56
CA GLY A 28 -7.56 -8.84 -12.53
C GLY A 28 -6.88 -10.11 -12.02
N TYR A 29 -6.75 -10.29 -10.70
CA TYR A 29 -6.22 -11.54 -10.16
C TYR A 29 -7.26 -12.67 -10.30
N PRO A 30 -6.83 -13.92 -10.54
CA PRO A 30 -7.74 -15.06 -10.66
C PRO A 30 -8.27 -15.56 -9.31
N SER A 31 -7.64 -15.19 -8.19
CA SER A 31 -8.08 -15.54 -6.84
C SER A 31 -7.46 -14.62 -5.79
N PHE A 32 -8.03 -14.61 -4.58
CA PHE A 32 -7.44 -13.92 -3.44
C PHE A 32 -6.04 -14.43 -3.09
N SER A 33 -5.79 -15.74 -3.22
CA SER A 33 -4.47 -16.34 -3.00
C SER A 33 -3.44 -15.80 -4.00
N ALA A 34 -3.82 -15.66 -5.27
CA ALA A 34 -2.95 -15.07 -6.29
C ALA A 34 -2.63 -13.59 -5.99
N TYR A 35 -3.62 -12.84 -5.49
CA TYR A 35 -3.43 -11.47 -5.06
C TYR A 35 -2.44 -11.34 -3.89
N VAL A 36 -2.63 -12.12 -2.82
CA VAL A 36 -1.71 -12.14 -1.66
C VAL A 36 -0.31 -12.57 -2.08
N THR A 37 -0.19 -13.58 -2.93
CA THR A 37 1.10 -14.02 -3.49
C THR A 37 1.79 -12.89 -4.27
N GLY A 38 1.03 -12.14 -5.07
CA GLY A 38 1.53 -10.97 -5.79
C GLY A 38 2.06 -9.88 -4.84
N LEU A 39 1.33 -9.59 -3.76
CA LEU A 39 1.77 -8.64 -2.74
C LEU A 39 3.06 -9.08 -2.04
N ILE A 40 3.16 -10.35 -1.65
CA ILE A 40 4.38 -10.90 -1.03
C ILE A 40 5.57 -10.82 -1.99
N ARG A 41 5.37 -11.17 -3.28
CA ARG A 41 6.44 -11.04 -4.28
C ARG A 41 6.91 -9.60 -4.47
N TYR A 42 5.97 -8.66 -4.49
CA TYR A 42 6.29 -7.23 -4.59
C TYR A 42 7.08 -6.76 -3.36
N ASP A 43 6.65 -7.14 -2.16
CA ASP A 43 7.36 -6.84 -0.92
C ASP A 43 8.79 -7.40 -0.92
N LEU A 44 8.96 -8.68 -1.28
CA LEU A 44 10.27 -9.31 -1.43
C LEU A 44 11.16 -8.64 -2.48
N LEU A 45 10.57 -8.11 -3.56
CA LEU A 45 11.33 -7.40 -4.60
C LEU A 45 11.83 -6.04 -4.11
N VAL A 46 11.01 -5.31 -3.34
CA VAL A 46 11.34 -3.96 -2.87
C VAL A 46 12.17 -3.99 -1.57
N SER A 47 11.98 -5.01 -0.73
CA SER A 47 12.78 -5.38 0.45
C SER A 47 13.33 -4.21 1.29
N GLY A 48 12.54 -3.15 1.47
CA GLY A 48 12.89 -2.04 2.35
C GLY A 48 12.82 -2.43 3.84
N PRO A 49 13.37 -1.63 4.76
CA PRO A 49 13.10 -1.81 6.18
C PRO A 49 11.60 -1.54 6.46
N HIS A 50 10.86 -2.56 6.88
CA HIS A 50 9.45 -2.46 7.24
C HIS A 50 9.29 -2.60 8.75
N SER A 51 8.72 -1.59 9.40
CA SER A 51 8.27 -1.69 10.79
C SER A 51 6.81 -2.11 10.82
N SER A 52 6.47 -3.18 11.54
CA SER A 52 5.07 -3.46 11.86
C SER A 52 4.57 -2.43 12.87
N THR A 53 3.37 -1.87 12.65
CA THR A 53 2.80 -0.89 13.58
C THR A 53 2.52 -1.50 14.96
N THR A 54 2.11 -2.77 14.97
CA THR A 54 1.86 -3.56 16.19
C THR A 54 1.68 -5.02 15.80
N ALA A 55 2.11 -5.92 16.68
CA ALA A 55 1.96 -7.37 16.50
C ALA A 55 0.51 -7.86 16.65
N ASP A 56 -0.37 -7.10 17.33
CA ASP A 56 -1.77 -7.49 17.51
C ASP A 56 -2.67 -6.82 16.45
N PRO A 57 -3.18 -7.57 15.45
CA PRO A 57 -4.09 -7.05 14.43
C PRO A 57 -5.43 -6.58 15.00
N ARG A 58 -5.79 -6.96 16.24
CA ARG A 58 -7.04 -6.59 16.92
C ARG A 58 -6.88 -5.38 17.87
N SER A 59 -5.67 -4.86 17.98
CA SER A 59 -5.36 -3.76 18.88
C SER A 59 -6.22 -2.52 18.61
N LYS A 60 -6.37 -1.66 19.63
CA LYS A 60 -7.08 -0.37 19.50
C LYS A 60 -6.45 0.51 18.41
N LEU A 61 -5.13 0.43 18.23
CA LEU A 61 -4.39 1.15 17.21
C LEU A 61 -4.76 0.65 15.80
N GLN A 62 -4.74 -0.66 15.56
CA GLN A 62 -5.13 -1.23 14.26
C GLN A 62 -6.58 -0.89 13.91
N ARG A 63 -7.50 -1.00 14.87
CA ARG A 63 -8.90 -0.58 14.68
C ARG A 63 -9.03 0.91 14.33
N LYS A 64 -8.20 1.78 14.91
CA LYS A 64 -8.15 3.21 14.56
C LYS A 64 -7.65 3.41 13.13
N LEU A 65 -6.60 2.70 12.72
CA LEU A 65 -6.07 2.74 11.36
C LEU A 65 -7.09 2.24 10.33
N THR A 66 -7.71 1.08 10.57
CA THR A 66 -8.80 0.56 9.73
C THR A 66 -9.88 1.61 9.50
N ARG A 67 -10.38 2.27 10.57
CA ARG A 67 -11.40 3.32 10.43
C ARG A 67 -10.92 4.50 9.59
N LYS A 68 -9.67 4.95 9.76
CA LYS A 68 -9.08 6.02 8.94
C LYS A 68 -9.01 5.61 7.46
N THR A 69 -8.55 4.40 7.18
CA THR A 69 -8.46 3.85 5.82
C THR A 69 -9.84 3.78 5.16
N LEU A 70 -10.86 3.26 5.87
CA LEU A 70 -12.23 3.20 5.37
C LEU A 70 -12.81 4.59 5.11
N ALA A 71 -12.57 5.55 6.01
CA ALA A 71 -13.03 6.92 5.83
C ALA A 71 -12.34 7.63 4.65
N ALA A 72 -11.07 7.31 4.37
CA ALA A 72 -10.37 7.79 3.18
C ALA A 72 -10.93 7.15 1.90
N HIS A 73 -11.17 5.84 1.92
CA HIS A 73 -11.74 5.11 0.79
C HIS A 73 -13.14 5.63 0.40
N ARG A 74 -14.02 5.85 1.38
CA ARG A 74 -15.39 6.34 1.15
C ARG A 74 -15.48 7.77 0.61
N ARG A 75 -14.46 8.61 0.85
CA ARG A 75 -14.44 10.00 0.40
C ARG A 75 -14.32 10.16 -1.13
N GLY A 76 -14.18 9.06 -1.89
CA GLY A 76 -14.42 9.07 -3.34
C GLY A 76 -13.46 9.90 -4.18
N GLY A 77 -12.26 10.19 -3.68
CA GLY A 77 -11.26 10.99 -4.39
C GLY A 77 -10.34 10.16 -5.30
N ARG A 78 -9.50 10.85 -6.08
CA ARG A 78 -8.39 10.24 -6.83
C ARG A 78 -7.56 9.35 -5.88
N ARG A 79 -7.43 8.07 -6.20
CA ARG A 79 -6.58 7.14 -5.43
C ARG A 79 -5.13 7.60 -5.55
N LYS A 80 -4.59 8.15 -4.46
CA LYS A 80 -3.20 8.60 -4.35
C LYS A 80 -2.31 7.41 -4.06
N ILE A 81 -1.16 7.33 -4.72
CA ILE A 81 -0.10 6.39 -4.32
C ILE A 81 0.73 7.00 -3.18
N LEU A 82 1.55 6.20 -2.49
CA LEU A 82 2.39 6.71 -1.39
C LEU A 82 3.19 7.95 -1.81
N LEU A 83 3.78 7.93 -3.01
CA LEU A 83 4.55 9.06 -3.52
C LEU A 83 3.72 10.33 -3.69
N ASP A 84 2.43 10.24 -4.03
CA ASP A 84 1.55 11.42 -4.06
C ASP A 84 1.40 12.02 -2.67
N HIS A 85 1.21 11.18 -1.64
CA HIS A 85 1.08 11.63 -0.26
C HIS A 85 2.35 12.32 0.24
N LEU A 86 3.52 11.75 -0.04
CA LEU A 86 4.81 12.32 0.36
C LEU A 86 5.08 13.68 -0.31
N ILE A 87 4.69 13.81 -1.59
CA ILE A 87 4.82 15.10 -2.30
C ILE A 87 3.90 16.13 -1.66
N GLU A 88 2.61 15.84 -1.50
CA GLU A 88 1.66 16.79 -0.90
C GLU A 88 1.98 17.13 0.57
N GLU A 89 2.52 16.18 1.33
CA GLU A 89 3.00 16.43 2.69
C GLU A 89 4.20 17.40 2.70
N ALA A 90 5.14 17.23 1.76
CA ALA A 90 6.27 18.15 1.61
C ALA A 90 5.85 19.55 1.15
N GLU A 91 4.84 19.66 0.26
CA GLU A 91 4.30 20.93 -0.23
C GLU A 91 3.32 21.58 0.78
N GLY A 92 2.80 20.83 1.75
CA GLY A 92 1.87 21.31 2.78
C GLY A 92 0.44 21.55 2.29
N HIS A 93 0.13 21.26 1.03
CA HIS A 93 -1.21 21.38 0.45
C HIS A 93 -1.49 20.31 -0.61
N PRO A 94 -2.77 20.04 -0.95
CA PRO A 94 -3.10 19.19 -2.09
C PRO A 94 -2.52 19.76 -3.38
N VAL A 95 -1.95 18.89 -4.22
CA VAL A 95 -1.28 19.29 -5.47
C VAL A 95 -2.12 18.81 -6.67
N PRO A 96 -2.33 19.65 -7.70
CA PRO A 96 -2.99 19.25 -8.94
C PRO A 96 -2.34 18.03 -9.61
N ALA A 97 -3.14 17.22 -10.31
CA ALA A 97 -2.67 15.95 -10.88
C ALA A 97 -1.52 16.12 -11.90
N GLU A 98 -1.58 17.16 -12.73
CA GLU A 98 -0.51 17.46 -13.70
C GLU A 98 0.80 17.84 -13.01
N GLU A 99 0.71 18.64 -11.95
CA GLU A 99 1.87 19.06 -11.19
C GLU A 99 2.50 17.88 -10.45
N LEU A 100 1.69 16.99 -9.88
CA LEU A 100 2.19 15.73 -9.30
C LEU A 100 2.95 14.88 -10.33
N GLN A 101 2.49 14.81 -11.58
CA GLN A 101 3.24 14.09 -12.62
C GLN A 101 4.57 14.77 -12.95
N ARG A 102 4.63 16.10 -13.00
CA ARG A 102 5.88 16.84 -13.21
C ARG A 102 6.87 16.60 -12.07
N VAL A 103 6.41 16.66 -10.81
CA VAL A 103 7.27 16.39 -9.65
C VAL A 103 7.77 14.96 -9.66
N LYS A 104 6.91 13.97 -9.94
CA LYS A 104 7.30 12.56 -10.07
C LYS A 104 8.34 12.36 -11.18
N ALA A 105 8.18 13.00 -12.33
CA ALA A 105 9.14 12.92 -13.42
C ALA A 105 10.52 13.51 -13.02
N ARG A 106 10.53 14.62 -12.27
CA ARG A 106 11.75 15.22 -11.72
C ARG A 106 12.43 14.29 -10.71
N ILE A 107 11.68 13.69 -9.79
CA ILE A 107 12.20 12.71 -8.82
C ILE A 107 12.78 11.50 -9.56
N ALA A 108 12.07 10.94 -10.55
CA ALA A 108 12.55 9.82 -11.33
C ALA A 108 13.84 10.15 -12.10
N LYS A 109 13.98 11.36 -12.63
CA LYS A 109 15.22 11.83 -13.25
C LYS A 109 16.37 11.88 -12.23
N ALA A 110 16.18 12.55 -11.09
CA ALA A 110 17.20 12.65 -10.06
C ALA A 110 17.65 11.28 -9.52
N LEU A 111 16.72 10.35 -9.30
CA LEU A 111 17.03 8.98 -8.89
C LEU A 111 17.86 8.24 -9.93
N ARG A 112 17.55 8.39 -11.23
CA ARG A 112 18.38 7.82 -12.29
C ARG A 112 19.78 8.40 -12.26
N ASP A 113 19.91 9.71 -12.21
CA ASP A 113 21.21 10.39 -12.19
C ASP A 113 22.05 9.87 -11.00
N MET A 114 21.47 9.78 -9.80
CA MET A 114 22.12 9.19 -8.62
C MET A 114 22.52 7.71 -8.78
N SER A 115 21.69 6.93 -9.46
CA SER A 115 21.92 5.48 -9.66
C SER A 115 23.02 5.18 -10.68
N PHE A 116 23.24 6.09 -11.65
CA PHE A 116 24.32 5.99 -12.64
C PHE A 116 25.60 6.74 -12.25
N THR A 117 25.62 7.42 -11.09
CA THR A 117 26.83 8.04 -10.53
C THR A 117 27.54 7.13 -9.50
N ARG A 118 27.22 5.83 -9.51
CA ARG A 118 27.89 4.79 -8.71
C ARG A 118 28.60 3.78 -9.60
#